data_AF-A0A176WWY3-F1
#
_entry.id   AF-A0A176WWY3-F1
#
_cell.length_a   1.000
_cell.length_b   1.000
_cell.length_c   1.000
_cell.angle_alpha   90.00
_cell.angle_beta   90.00
_cell.angle_gamma   90.00
#
_symmetry.space_group_name_H-M   'P 1'
#
loop_
_entity.id
_entity.type
_entity.pdbx_description
1 polymer ?
#
loop_
_entity_poly.entity_id
_entity_poly.type
_entity_poly.pdbx_seq_one_letter_code
_entity_poly.pdbx_strand_id
1 'polypeptide(L)'
;MLQHPVGKKAADPPMRPRDAASIILFDRAGPRPRVLMGQRSKAHVFMPGAYVFPGGKRDPRDHALPFSGDLHPAVLQRLTLSASRPLTSAGARALALAAARELLEETGMDLGFAAGGPDLSHFRYVARAITPPGNVRRYDTRFFCCYADELQLDVRGARDSDELANVQWLDTADLSGLNMPQITRTVLEDVTKLMIGDPSLPFESPARLYVTRHGRFIRDFV
;
A
#
# COMPACT_ATOMS: atom_id res chain seq x y z
N MET A 1 56.54 14.08 15.02
CA MET A 1 55.37 13.20 15.18
C MET A 1 54.21 13.86 14.44
N LEU A 2 53.99 13.50 13.17
CA LEU A 2 52.98 14.12 12.31
C LEU A 2 51.64 13.41 12.50
N GLN A 3 50.65 14.11 13.06
CA GLN A 3 49.28 13.63 13.21
C GLN A 3 48.61 13.57 11.83
N HIS A 4 48.15 12.40 11.43
CA HIS A 4 47.33 12.21 10.24
C HIS A 4 45.89 12.61 10.55
N PRO A 5 45.22 13.43 9.73
CA PRO A 5 43.81 13.74 9.92
C PRO A 5 42.98 12.48 9.63
N VAL A 6 42.16 12.07 10.60
CA VAL A 6 41.15 11.03 10.43
C VAL A 6 40.12 11.54 9.42
N GLY A 7 40.20 11.04 8.19
CA GLY A 7 39.24 11.35 7.14
C GLY A 7 37.84 10.93 7.58
N LYS A 8 36.88 11.87 7.58
CA LYS A 8 35.45 11.55 7.65
C LYS A 8 35.15 10.60 6.49
N LYS A 9 34.78 9.35 6.81
CA LYS A 9 34.21 8.41 5.83
C LYS A 9 33.05 9.12 5.12
N ALA A 10 33.12 9.23 3.80
CA ALA A 10 31.98 9.68 3.00
C ALA A 10 30.80 8.76 3.33
N ALA A 11 29.66 9.33 3.71
CA ALA A 11 28.45 8.57 3.96
C ALA A 11 28.05 7.84 2.68
N ASP A 12 27.69 6.56 2.77
CA ASP A 12 27.19 5.80 1.63
C ASP A 12 26.03 6.57 0.96
N PRO A 13 25.95 6.57 -0.38
CA PRO A 13 24.86 7.23 -1.07
C PRO A 13 23.53 6.66 -0.58
N PRO A 14 22.53 7.53 -0.28
CA PRO A 14 21.29 7.08 0.34
C PRO A 14 20.60 6.03 -0.54
N MET A 15 20.37 4.85 0.03
CA MET A 15 19.74 3.71 -0.67
C MET A 15 18.45 4.16 -1.34
N ARG A 16 18.30 3.87 -2.65
CA ARG A 16 17.08 4.20 -3.38
C ARG A 16 15.90 3.37 -2.86
N PRO A 17 14.73 3.97 -2.62
CA PRO A 17 13.54 3.21 -2.27
C PRO A 17 13.16 2.22 -3.38
N ARG A 18 12.68 1.05 -2.99
CA ARG A 18 12.10 0.05 -3.90
C ARG A 18 10.62 0.32 -4.08
N ASP A 19 10.11 0.17 -5.29
CA ASP A 19 8.67 0.24 -5.56
C ASP A 19 7.92 -0.83 -4.74
N ALA A 20 6.82 -0.43 -4.13
CA ALA A 20 5.93 -1.29 -3.36
C ALA A 20 4.47 -0.88 -3.57
N ALA A 21 3.56 -1.79 -3.28
CA ALA A 21 2.13 -1.53 -3.34
C ALA A 21 1.41 -2.19 -2.16
N SER A 22 0.33 -1.57 -1.71
CA SER A 22 -0.51 -2.08 -0.62
C SER A 22 -1.97 -1.79 -0.93
N ILE A 23 -2.87 -2.67 -0.49
CA ILE A 23 -4.31 -2.54 -0.72
C ILE A 23 -5.05 -2.31 0.60
N ILE A 24 -5.88 -1.26 0.61
CA ILE A 24 -6.82 -0.94 1.67
C ILE A 24 -8.18 -1.44 1.17
N LEU A 25 -8.51 -2.67 1.56
CA LEU A 25 -9.76 -3.30 1.16
C LEU A 25 -10.82 -3.06 2.22
N PHE A 26 -11.88 -2.34 1.86
CA PHE A 26 -13.01 -2.06 2.75
C PHE A 26 -14.21 -2.96 2.48
N ASP A 27 -14.84 -3.41 3.55
CA ASP A 27 -16.20 -3.94 3.56
C ASP A 27 -17.12 -2.87 4.14
N ARG A 28 -18.05 -2.39 3.31
CA ARG A 28 -19.01 -1.33 3.66
C ARG A 28 -20.45 -1.82 3.72
N ALA A 29 -20.69 -3.13 3.81
CA ALA A 29 -22.04 -3.69 3.87
C ALA A 29 -22.76 -3.38 5.21
N GLY A 30 -21.99 -3.16 6.28
CA GLY A 30 -22.50 -2.81 7.60
C GLY A 30 -22.64 -1.30 7.84
N PRO A 31 -23.18 -0.88 9.01
CA PRO A 31 -23.34 0.53 9.37
C PRO A 31 -22.01 1.27 9.56
N ARG A 32 -20.90 0.54 9.76
CA ARG A 32 -19.55 1.06 9.82
C ARG A 32 -18.67 0.27 8.85
N PRO A 33 -17.83 0.96 8.05
CA PRO A 33 -16.91 0.26 7.17
C PRO A 33 -15.86 -0.49 8.01
N ARG A 34 -15.59 -1.72 7.61
CA ARG A 34 -14.51 -2.54 8.14
C ARG A 34 -13.37 -2.60 7.13
N VAL A 35 -12.14 -2.75 7.61
CA VAL A 35 -10.96 -2.86 6.76
C VAL A 35 -10.25 -4.18 6.98
N LEU A 36 -9.84 -4.85 5.90
CA LEU A 36 -9.06 -6.08 5.98
C LEU A 36 -7.62 -5.76 6.40
N MET A 37 -7.17 -6.37 7.49
CA MET A 37 -5.80 -6.25 7.98
C MET A 37 -5.31 -7.57 8.55
N GLY A 38 -3.99 -7.74 8.59
CA GLY A 38 -3.34 -8.86 9.26
C GLY A 38 -2.20 -8.40 10.15
N GLN A 39 -1.87 -9.21 11.15
CA GLN A 39 -0.72 -9.02 12.02
C GLN A 39 0.50 -9.71 11.42
N ARG A 40 1.57 -8.95 11.17
CA ARG A 40 2.82 -9.55 10.67
C ARG A 40 3.34 -10.62 11.61
N SER A 41 3.77 -11.75 11.05
CA SER A 41 4.36 -12.83 11.83
C SER A 41 5.55 -12.32 12.65
N LYS A 42 5.82 -12.96 13.80
CA LYS A 42 6.96 -12.57 14.65
C LYS A 42 8.31 -12.78 13.97
N ALA A 43 8.36 -13.66 12.97
CA ALA A 43 9.54 -13.92 12.13
C ALA A 43 9.72 -12.87 11.03
N HIS A 44 8.74 -11.98 10.84
CA HIS A 44 8.78 -10.99 9.78
C HIS A 44 9.93 -9.99 10.01
N VAL A 45 10.82 -9.86 9.03
CA VAL A 45 12.07 -9.08 9.15
C VAL A 45 11.84 -7.56 9.22
N PHE A 46 10.59 -7.11 9.06
CA PHE A 46 10.21 -5.70 9.09
C PHE A 46 8.90 -5.51 9.88
N MET A 47 8.96 -4.83 11.03
CA MET A 47 7.83 -4.53 11.92
C MET A 47 7.02 -5.78 12.38
N PRO A 48 7.65 -6.77 13.03
CA PRO A 48 6.98 -7.98 13.51
C PRO A 48 5.88 -7.65 14.53
N GLY A 49 4.76 -8.38 14.47
CA GLY A 49 3.63 -8.24 15.41
C GLY A 49 2.78 -6.98 15.20
N ALA A 50 3.04 -6.17 14.17
CA ALA A 50 2.24 -5.00 13.84
C ALA A 50 1.11 -5.35 12.88
N TYR A 51 -0.06 -4.73 13.06
CA TYR A 51 -1.17 -4.79 12.12
C TYR A 51 -0.90 -3.90 10.91
N VAL A 52 -1.02 -4.49 9.72
CA VAL A 52 -0.77 -3.84 8.44
C VAL A 52 -1.85 -4.21 7.43
N PHE A 53 -1.99 -3.38 6.41
CA PHE A 53 -2.70 -3.75 5.20
C PHE A 53 -1.90 -4.82 4.43
N PRO A 54 -2.57 -5.67 3.64
CA PRO A 54 -1.86 -6.53 2.70
C PRO A 54 -1.03 -5.70 1.72
N GLY A 55 0.17 -6.15 1.42
CA GLY A 55 1.06 -5.45 0.50
C GLY A 55 2.54 -5.72 0.68
N GLY A 56 3.25 -5.55 -0.43
CA GLY A 56 4.66 -5.88 -0.51
C GLY A 56 5.38 -5.16 -1.63
N LYS A 57 6.60 -5.63 -1.89
CA LYS A 57 7.47 -5.07 -2.91
C LYS A 57 6.91 -5.44 -4.29
N ARG A 58 6.97 -4.52 -5.25
CA ARG A 58 6.75 -4.89 -6.66
C ARG A 58 7.83 -5.89 -7.10
N ASP A 59 7.38 -7.05 -7.56
CA ASP A 59 8.19 -8.08 -8.22
C ASP A 59 8.32 -7.73 -9.71
N PRO A 60 9.49 -7.96 -10.34
CA PRO A 60 9.62 -7.80 -11.77
C PRO A 60 8.54 -8.52 -12.58
N ARG A 61 8.03 -9.67 -12.14
CA ARG A 61 7.01 -10.47 -12.81
C ARG A 61 5.62 -9.84 -12.81
N ASP A 62 5.36 -8.83 -11.96
CA ASP A 62 4.04 -8.19 -11.86
C ASP A 62 3.59 -7.53 -13.16
N HIS A 63 4.53 -7.18 -14.06
CA HIS A 63 4.19 -6.63 -15.39
C HIS A 63 3.52 -7.64 -16.33
N ALA A 64 3.70 -8.94 -16.08
CA ALA A 64 3.21 -10.01 -16.92
C ALA A 64 1.94 -10.66 -16.37
N LEU A 65 1.48 -10.23 -15.18
CA LEU A 65 0.24 -10.73 -14.60
C LEU A 65 -0.97 -10.27 -15.44
N PRO A 66 -1.97 -11.15 -15.64
CA PRO A 66 -3.16 -10.80 -16.39
C PRO A 66 -4.05 -9.83 -15.59
N PHE A 67 -4.90 -9.10 -16.30
CA PHE A 67 -5.96 -8.26 -15.72
C PHE A 67 -7.16 -8.25 -16.67
N SER A 68 -8.37 -8.17 -16.11
CA SER A 68 -9.63 -8.25 -16.87
C SER A 68 -10.21 -6.87 -17.22
N GLY A 69 -9.92 -5.86 -16.40
CA GLY A 69 -10.24 -4.45 -16.65
C GLY A 69 -9.06 -3.55 -16.32
N ASP A 70 -8.91 -2.46 -17.06
CA ASP A 70 -7.77 -1.55 -16.90
C ASP A 70 -8.02 -0.50 -15.82
N LEU A 71 -6.94 0.08 -15.28
CA LEU A 71 -7.02 1.18 -14.34
C LEU A 71 -7.84 2.34 -14.91
N HIS A 72 -8.67 2.96 -14.06
CA HIS A 72 -9.38 4.18 -14.42
C HIS A 72 -8.39 5.23 -14.96
N PRO A 73 -8.71 5.98 -16.06
CA PRO A 73 -7.77 6.91 -16.68
C PRO A 73 -7.17 7.93 -15.71
N ALA A 74 -7.96 8.46 -14.78
CA ALA A 74 -7.49 9.40 -13.75
C ALA A 74 -6.46 8.77 -12.80
N VAL A 75 -6.66 7.50 -12.43
CA VAL A 75 -5.74 6.74 -11.58
C VAL A 75 -4.44 6.44 -12.32
N LEU A 76 -4.55 5.98 -13.57
CA LEU A 76 -3.41 5.70 -14.44
C LEU A 76 -2.53 6.96 -14.62
N GLN A 77 -3.16 8.09 -14.96
CA GLN A 77 -2.48 9.38 -15.11
C GLN A 77 -1.75 9.78 -13.82
N ARG A 78 -2.42 9.74 -12.67
CA ARG A 78 -1.84 10.14 -11.38
C ARG A 78 -0.68 9.23 -10.97
N LEU A 79 -0.78 7.91 -11.15
CA LEU A 79 0.32 6.99 -10.87
C LEU A 79 1.54 7.31 -11.74
N THR A 80 1.33 7.51 -13.03
CA THR A 80 2.39 7.86 -13.99
C THR A 80 3.11 9.16 -13.62
N LEU A 81 2.39 10.18 -13.15
CA LEU A 81 2.97 11.50 -12.85
C LEU A 81 3.47 11.66 -11.42
N SER A 82 2.97 10.86 -10.45
CA SER A 82 3.30 11.04 -9.04
C SER A 82 4.76 10.71 -8.70
N ALA A 83 5.43 9.88 -9.49
CA ALA A 83 6.79 9.43 -9.22
C ALA A 83 7.85 10.48 -9.60
N SER A 84 9.00 10.48 -8.90
CA SER A 84 10.13 11.36 -9.22
C SER A 84 10.67 11.17 -10.64
N ARG A 85 10.49 9.95 -11.17
CA ARG A 85 10.63 9.61 -12.58
C ARG A 85 9.29 9.05 -13.04
N PRO A 86 8.67 9.57 -14.12
CA PRO A 86 7.38 9.09 -14.57
C PRO A 86 7.36 7.58 -14.80
N LEU A 87 6.30 6.92 -14.34
CA LEU A 87 6.07 5.50 -14.61
C LEU A 87 5.43 5.33 -15.99
N THR A 88 5.82 4.29 -16.72
CA THR A 88 5.05 3.85 -17.89
C THR A 88 3.68 3.34 -17.44
N SER A 89 2.69 3.31 -18.35
CA SER A 89 1.37 2.73 -18.04
C SER A 89 1.49 1.28 -17.56
N ALA A 90 2.40 0.49 -18.16
CA ALA A 90 2.70 -0.87 -17.71
C ALA A 90 3.28 -0.88 -16.28
N GLY A 91 4.13 0.08 -15.92
CA GLY A 91 4.68 0.21 -14.57
C GLY A 91 3.61 0.58 -13.53
N ALA A 92 2.63 1.40 -13.91
CA ALA A 92 1.48 1.74 -13.06
C ALA A 92 0.56 0.53 -12.84
N ARG A 93 0.24 -0.22 -13.90
CA ARG A 93 -0.52 -1.49 -13.81
C ARG A 93 0.21 -2.51 -12.95
N ALA A 94 1.53 -2.65 -13.13
CA ALA A 94 2.33 -3.57 -12.33
C ALA A 94 2.31 -3.24 -10.82
N LEU A 95 2.12 -1.97 -10.43
CA LEU A 95 1.92 -1.63 -9.01
C LEU A 95 0.54 -2.07 -8.50
N ALA A 96 -0.53 -1.88 -9.28
CA ALA A 96 -1.86 -2.36 -8.90
C ALA A 96 -1.91 -3.89 -8.84
N LEU A 97 -1.28 -4.56 -9.80
CA LEU A 97 -1.13 -6.02 -9.84
C LEU A 97 -0.28 -6.56 -8.69
N ALA A 98 0.77 -5.82 -8.28
CA ALA A 98 1.52 -6.16 -7.06
C ALA A 98 0.60 -6.14 -5.83
N ALA A 99 -0.21 -5.09 -5.66
CA ALA A 99 -1.18 -5.04 -4.55
C ALA A 99 -2.19 -6.18 -4.58
N ALA A 100 -2.70 -6.56 -5.77
CA ALA A 100 -3.60 -7.70 -5.93
C ALA A 100 -2.94 -9.05 -5.61
N ARG A 101 -1.70 -9.26 -6.08
CA ARG A 101 -0.92 -10.48 -5.80
C ARG A 101 -0.69 -10.64 -4.31
N GLU A 102 -0.22 -9.58 -3.64
CA GLU A 102 0.07 -9.61 -2.20
C GLU A 102 -1.21 -9.85 -1.39
N LEU A 103 -2.36 -9.31 -1.81
CA LEU A 103 -3.64 -9.61 -1.19
C LEU A 103 -3.95 -11.11 -1.23
N LEU A 104 -3.78 -11.75 -2.38
CA LEU A 104 -3.99 -13.19 -2.53
C LEU A 104 -2.98 -14.00 -1.70
N GLU A 105 -1.70 -13.67 -1.79
CA GLU A 105 -0.61 -14.38 -1.10
C GLU A 105 -0.73 -14.28 0.43
N GLU A 106 -1.04 -13.10 0.96
CA GLU A 106 -1.03 -12.84 2.40
C GLU A 106 -2.38 -13.14 3.09
N THR A 107 -3.50 -13.05 2.38
CA THR A 107 -4.85 -13.18 2.97
C THR A 107 -5.73 -14.23 2.31
N GLY A 108 -5.30 -14.77 1.17
CA GLY A 108 -6.07 -15.73 0.40
C GLY A 108 -7.26 -15.16 -0.37
N MET A 109 -7.50 -13.85 -0.29
CA MET A 109 -8.55 -13.16 -1.02
C MET A 109 -8.15 -13.02 -2.49
N ASP A 110 -8.74 -13.84 -3.35
CA ASP A 110 -8.48 -13.81 -4.80
C ASP A 110 -9.36 -12.78 -5.49
N LEU A 111 -8.73 -11.90 -6.28
CA LEU A 111 -9.41 -10.91 -7.11
C LEU A 111 -9.73 -11.44 -8.52
N GLY A 112 -9.64 -12.75 -8.75
CA GLY A 112 -9.96 -13.39 -10.01
C GLY A 112 -8.74 -13.74 -10.86
N PHE A 113 -7.58 -14.01 -10.25
CA PHE A 113 -6.38 -14.45 -10.99
C PHE A 113 -6.63 -15.70 -11.84
N ALA A 114 -7.47 -16.63 -11.35
CA ALA A 114 -7.88 -17.82 -12.12
C ALA A 114 -8.87 -17.52 -13.27
N ALA A 115 -9.45 -16.31 -13.31
CA ALA A 115 -10.50 -15.91 -14.24
C ALA A 115 -10.07 -14.77 -15.18
N GLY A 116 -8.78 -14.72 -15.56
CA GLY A 116 -8.24 -13.68 -16.45
C GLY A 116 -7.65 -12.46 -15.73
N GLY A 117 -7.54 -12.51 -14.40
CA GLY A 117 -6.88 -11.48 -13.60
C GLY A 117 -7.85 -10.47 -12.97
N PRO A 118 -7.36 -9.70 -11.98
CA PRO A 118 -8.15 -8.66 -11.32
C PRO A 118 -8.68 -7.61 -12.30
N ASP A 119 -9.88 -7.11 -12.04
CA ASP A 119 -10.39 -5.90 -12.66
C ASP A 119 -9.78 -4.69 -11.95
N LEU A 120 -8.80 -4.06 -12.58
CA LEU A 120 -8.10 -2.91 -12.03
C LEU A 120 -8.94 -1.63 -12.09
N SER A 121 -10.08 -1.62 -12.76
CA SER A 121 -10.95 -0.44 -12.87
C SER A 121 -11.53 -0.01 -11.51
N HIS A 122 -11.56 -0.91 -10.53
CA HIS A 122 -12.02 -0.64 -9.16
C HIS A 122 -10.92 -0.10 -8.22
N PHE A 123 -9.68 -0.01 -8.69
CA PHE A 123 -8.54 0.38 -7.86
C PHE A 123 -8.39 1.90 -7.81
N ARG A 124 -8.66 2.50 -6.65
CA ARG A 124 -8.44 3.93 -6.40
C ARG A 124 -7.03 4.15 -5.87
N TYR A 125 -6.24 5.02 -6.49
CA TYR A 125 -4.95 5.42 -5.91
C TYR A 125 -5.15 6.52 -4.86
N VAL A 126 -4.87 6.21 -3.58
CA VAL A 126 -5.26 7.07 -2.45
C VAL A 126 -4.09 7.63 -1.65
N ALA A 127 -2.93 6.99 -1.69
CA ALA A 127 -1.78 7.45 -0.95
C ALA A 127 -0.45 6.95 -1.50
N ARG A 128 0.61 7.69 -1.24
CA ARG A 128 2.00 7.33 -1.49
C ARG A 128 2.84 7.62 -0.25
N ALA A 129 3.59 6.64 0.22
CA ALA A 129 4.51 6.81 1.34
C ALA A 129 5.94 6.40 0.97
N ILE A 130 6.89 7.29 1.22
CA ILE A 130 8.31 7.04 0.96
C ILE A 130 9.03 6.89 2.29
N THR A 131 9.64 5.72 2.52
CA THR A 131 10.42 5.47 3.74
C THR A 131 11.55 6.49 3.89
N PRO A 132 11.76 7.08 5.08
CA PRO A 132 12.77 8.12 5.29
C PRO A 132 14.20 7.67 4.91
N PRO A 133 15.08 8.59 4.47
CA PRO A 133 16.51 8.32 4.30
C PRO A 133 17.15 7.79 5.59
N GLY A 134 18.19 6.95 5.47
CA GLY A 134 18.90 6.36 6.62
C GLY A 134 18.35 5.01 7.09
N ASN A 135 17.18 4.59 6.64
CA ASN A 135 16.68 3.24 6.87
C ASN A 135 17.38 2.22 5.95
N VAL A 136 17.75 1.06 6.50
CA VAL A 136 18.42 -0.04 5.76
C VAL A 136 17.51 -0.71 4.72
N ARG A 137 16.19 -0.52 4.84
CA ARG A 137 15.19 -0.93 3.86
C ARG A 137 14.27 0.25 3.60
N ARG A 138 14.15 0.64 2.33
CA ARG A 138 13.33 1.77 1.92
C ARG A 138 12.37 1.35 0.83
N TYR A 139 11.12 1.77 0.98
CA TYR A 139 10.05 1.53 0.04
C TYR A 139 9.42 2.86 -0.39
N ASP A 140 8.92 2.85 -1.63
CA ASP A 140 8.09 3.90 -2.19
C ASP A 140 6.72 3.29 -2.51
N THR A 141 5.90 3.20 -1.47
CA THR A 141 4.66 2.42 -1.45
C THR A 141 3.51 3.22 -2.03
N ARG A 142 2.79 2.65 -3.00
CA ARG A 142 1.50 3.13 -3.49
C ARG A 142 0.39 2.38 -2.77
N PHE A 143 -0.58 3.10 -2.23
CA PHE A 143 -1.74 2.53 -1.58
C PHE A 143 -2.94 2.63 -2.50
N PHE A 144 -3.59 1.50 -2.72
CA PHE A 144 -4.82 1.37 -3.48
C PHE A 144 -5.99 1.13 -2.53
N CYS A 145 -7.11 1.81 -2.73
CA CYS A 145 -8.36 1.57 -2.02
C CYS A 145 -9.33 0.84 -2.94
N CYS A 146 -9.93 -0.23 -2.44
CA CYS A 146 -10.97 -0.99 -3.13
C CYS A 146 -12.11 -1.32 -2.16
N TYR A 147 -13.29 -1.60 -2.71
CA TYR A 147 -14.43 -2.08 -1.94
C TYR A 147 -14.77 -3.53 -2.28
N ALA A 148 -15.07 -4.32 -1.26
CA ALA A 148 -15.33 -5.76 -1.42
C ALA A 148 -16.60 -6.05 -2.24
N ASP A 149 -17.60 -5.17 -2.19
CA ASP A 149 -18.84 -5.26 -2.97
C ASP A 149 -18.61 -5.02 -4.46
N GLU A 150 -17.82 -4.01 -4.82
CA GLU A 150 -17.43 -3.71 -6.20
C GLU A 150 -16.63 -4.86 -6.83
N LEU A 151 -15.79 -5.51 -6.02
CA LEU A 151 -14.98 -6.67 -6.42
C LEU A 151 -15.70 -8.01 -6.28
N GLN A 152 -16.96 -8.02 -5.82
CA GLN A 152 -17.78 -9.22 -5.60
C GLN A 152 -17.09 -10.29 -4.71
N LEU A 153 -16.36 -9.84 -3.69
CA LEU A 153 -15.60 -10.72 -2.79
C LEU A 153 -16.47 -11.29 -1.66
N ASP A 154 -16.31 -12.58 -1.37
CA ASP A 154 -16.78 -13.14 -0.10
C ASP A 154 -15.81 -12.78 1.02
N VAL A 155 -16.23 -11.82 1.86
CA VAL A 155 -15.45 -11.33 3.02
C VAL A 155 -15.09 -12.44 4.02
N ARG A 156 -15.81 -13.58 4.02
CA ARG A 156 -15.53 -14.71 4.90
C ARG A 156 -14.34 -15.57 4.45
N GLY A 157 -13.86 -15.37 3.21
CA GLY A 157 -12.77 -16.15 2.62
C GLY A 157 -11.36 -15.76 3.10
N ALA A 158 -11.23 -14.68 3.87
CA ALA A 158 -9.96 -14.20 4.38
C ALA A 158 -9.34 -15.21 5.36
N ARG A 159 -8.04 -15.49 5.19
CA ARG A 159 -7.31 -16.49 5.96
C ARG A 159 -5.89 -16.04 6.26
N ASP A 160 -5.32 -16.60 7.32
CA ASP A 160 -3.91 -16.41 7.67
C ASP A 160 -2.97 -17.03 6.63
N SER A 161 -1.74 -16.51 6.60
CA SER A 161 -0.61 -16.99 5.82
C SER A 161 0.65 -17.07 6.68
N ASP A 162 1.77 -17.52 6.10
CA ASP A 162 3.07 -17.51 6.78
C ASP A 162 3.57 -16.08 7.09
N GLU A 163 3.08 -15.08 6.34
CA GLU A 163 3.49 -13.68 6.46
C GLU A 163 2.56 -12.87 7.38
N LEU A 164 1.24 -13.06 7.26
CA LEU A 164 0.22 -12.42 8.08
C LEU A 164 -0.60 -13.44 8.87
N ALA A 165 -0.57 -13.31 10.19
CA ALA A 165 -1.45 -14.02 11.12
C ALA A 165 -2.59 -13.10 11.58
N ASN A 166 -3.64 -13.66 12.20
CA ASN A 166 -4.79 -12.89 12.70
C ASN A 166 -5.41 -11.98 11.62
N VAL A 167 -5.50 -12.48 10.39
CA VAL A 167 -6.13 -11.79 9.26
C VAL A 167 -7.62 -11.65 9.53
N GLN A 168 -8.10 -10.41 9.59
CA GLN A 168 -9.49 -10.13 9.97
C GLN A 168 -9.97 -8.78 9.45
N TRP A 169 -11.29 -8.63 9.42
CA TRP A 169 -11.98 -7.38 9.12
C TRP A 169 -12.18 -6.57 10.40
N LEU A 170 -11.50 -5.44 10.52
CA LEU A 170 -11.53 -4.58 11.71
C LEU A 170 -12.46 -3.38 11.54
N ASP A 171 -13.24 -3.02 12.56
CA ASP A 171 -14.04 -1.79 12.56
C ASP A 171 -13.10 -0.56 12.48
N THR A 172 -13.28 0.26 11.45
CA THR A 172 -12.47 1.47 11.26
C THR A 172 -12.64 2.49 12.38
N ALA A 173 -13.74 2.42 13.14
CA ALA A 173 -13.98 3.26 14.30
C ALA A 173 -13.26 2.80 15.58
N ASP A 174 -12.75 1.56 15.64
CA ASP A 174 -12.10 1.00 16.83
C ASP A 174 -10.77 0.29 16.50
N LEU A 175 -9.72 1.10 16.35
CA LEU A 175 -8.34 0.65 16.08
C LEU A 175 -7.33 1.16 17.12
N SER A 176 -7.84 1.65 18.25
CA SER A 176 -7.03 2.35 19.26
C SER A 176 -6.04 1.42 19.96
N GLY A 177 -6.43 0.17 20.20
CA GLY A 177 -5.60 -0.86 20.86
C GLY A 177 -4.62 -1.60 19.95
N LEU A 178 -4.65 -1.37 18.64
CA LEU A 178 -3.83 -2.12 17.69
C LEU A 178 -2.42 -1.53 17.56
N ASN A 179 -1.42 -2.40 17.71
CA ASN A 179 -0.04 -2.08 17.36
C ASN A 179 0.06 -1.88 15.84
N MET A 180 0.03 -0.63 15.38
CA MET A 180 0.09 -0.26 13.97
C MET A 180 1.27 0.67 13.71
N PRO A 181 1.98 0.51 12.59
CA PRO A 181 2.96 1.50 12.16
C PRO A 181 2.30 2.87 12.01
N GLN A 182 2.99 3.94 12.40
CA GLN A 182 2.45 5.30 12.33
C GLN A 182 1.95 5.66 10.92
N ILE A 183 2.66 5.21 9.88
CA ILE A 183 2.27 5.45 8.49
C ILE A 183 0.97 4.73 8.14
N THR A 184 0.79 3.47 8.56
CA THR A 184 -0.44 2.69 8.35
C THR A 184 -1.63 3.37 9.00
N ARG A 185 -1.47 3.83 10.25
CA ARG A 185 -2.50 4.58 10.99
C ARG A 185 -2.86 5.89 10.28
N THR A 186 -1.85 6.69 9.91
CA THR A 186 -2.07 7.97 9.22
C THR A 186 -2.78 7.79 7.87
N VAL A 187 -2.38 6.79 7.07
CA VAL A 187 -3.01 6.50 5.77
C VAL A 187 -4.48 6.13 5.98
N LEU A 188 -4.78 5.25 6.95
CA LEU A 188 -6.15 4.83 7.23
C LEU A 188 -7.04 5.99 7.68
N GLU A 189 -6.53 6.84 8.58
CA GLU A 189 -7.24 8.04 9.05
C GLU A 189 -7.55 9.01 7.90
N ASP A 190 -6.65 9.14 6.93
CA ASP A 190 -6.85 10.06 5.82
C ASP A 190 -7.85 9.52 4.80
N VAL A 191 -7.77 8.23 4.49
CA VAL A 191 -8.72 7.58 3.58
C VAL A 191 -10.12 7.57 4.19
N THR A 192 -10.24 7.22 5.48
CA THR A 192 -11.54 7.26 6.17
C THR A 192 -12.12 8.68 6.24
N LYS A 193 -11.30 9.72 6.44
CA LYS A 193 -11.75 11.13 6.33
C LYS A 193 -12.26 11.50 4.94
N LEU A 194 -11.59 11.03 3.87
CA LEU A 194 -12.08 11.23 2.51
C LEU A 194 -13.43 10.51 2.30
N MET A 195 -13.58 9.29 2.79
CA MET A 195 -14.82 8.51 2.71
C MET A 195 -15.98 9.13 3.49
N ILE A 196 -15.71 9.83 4.61
CA ILE A 196 -16.75 10.58 5.34
C ILE A 196 -17.29 11.73 4.47
N GLY A 197 -16.44 12.36 3.65
CA GLY A 197 -16.85 13.40 2.72
C GLY A 197 -17.61 12.86 1.51
N ASP A 198 -17.11 11.77 0.92
CA ASP A 198 -17.75 11.05 -0.19
C ASP A 198 -17.49 9.53 -0.07
N PRO A 199 -18.49 8.72 0.32
CA PRO A 199 -18.35 7.28 0.50
C PRO A 199 -18.03 6.48 -0.77
N SER A 200 -18.24 7.08 -1.95
CA SER A 200 -17.88 6.45 -3.23
C SER A 200 -16.37 6.54 -3.52
N LEU A 201 -15.69 7.49 -2.86
CA LEU A 201 -14.29 7.85 -3.05
C LEU A 201 -13.93 7.93 -4.54
N PRO A 202 -14.37 8.97 -5.28
CA PRO A 202 -14.21 9.05 -6.73
C PRO A 202 -12.77 8.80 -7.19
N PHE A 203 -12.55 8.21 -8.37
CA PHE A 203 -11.21 7.90 -8.90
C PHE A 203 -10.34 9.16 -9.11
N GLU A 204 -10.97 10.31 -9.26
CA GLU A 204 -10.38 11.64 -9.37
C GLU A 204 -9.92 12.20 -8.02
N SER A 205 -10.31 11.58 -6.90
CA SER A 205 -9.92 12.02 -5.55
C SER A 205 -8.40 12.19 -5.44
N PRO A 206 -7.93 13.23 -4.74
CA PRO A 206 -6.50 13.48 -4.61
C PRO A 206 -5.85 12.40 -3.75
N ALA A 207 -4.67 11.94 -4.15
CA ALA A 207 -3.92 10.94 -3.38
C ALA A 207 -2.95 11.64 -2.42
N ARG A 208 -2.84 11.16 -1.18
CA ARG A 208 -1.95 11.73 -0.16
C ARG A 208 -0.48 11.38 -0.42
N LEU A 209 0.42 12.31 -0.12
CA LEU A 209 1.87 12.08 -0.12
C LEU A 209 2.40 12.13 1.31
N TYR A 210 3.15 11.10 1.71
CA TYR A 210 3.90 11.06 2.97
C TYR A 210 5.38 10.88 2.69
N VAL A 211 6.19 11.88 3.03
CA VAL A 211 7.64 11.85 2.79
C VAL A 211 8.39 12.57 3.89
N THR A 212 9.59 12.10 4.21
CA THR A 212 10.51 12.86 5.06
C THR A 212 11.52 13.61 4.21
N ARG A 213 11.57 14.94 4.32
CA ARG A 213 12.59 15.80 3.70
C ARG A 213 13.30 16.60 4.77
N HIS A 214 14.64 16.61 4.74
CA HIS A 214 15.47 17.32 5.72
C HIS A 214 15.09 17.02 7.19
N GLY A 215 14.77 15.75 7.49
CA GLY A 215 14.35 15.30 8.82
C GLY A 215 12.91 15.67 9.23
N ARG A 216 12.16 16.39 8.38
CA ARG A 216 10.77 16.76 8.65
C ARG A 216 9.81 15.84 7.90
N PHE A 217 8.81 15.33 8.62
CA PHE A 217 7.69 14.61 8.01
C PHE A 217 6.77 15.59 7.29
N ILE A 218 6.52 15.33 6.01
CA ILE A 218 5.67 16.14 5.13
C ILE A 218 4.48 15.28 4.73
N ARG A 219 3.30 15.88 4.84
CA ARG A 219 2.01 15.32 4.44
C ARG A 219 1.37 16.28 3.43
N ASP A 220 1.29 15.85 2.18
CA ASP A 220 0.85 16.66 1.03
C ASP A 220 -0.06 15.82 0.11
N PHE A 221 -0.22 16.21 -1.15
CA PHE A 221 -0.87 15.44 -2.21
C PHE A 221 0.09 15.14 -3.37
N VAL A 222 -0.20 14.10 -4.13
CA VAL A 222 0.45 13.79 -5.42
C VAL A 222 -0.44 14.09 -6.61
#